data_AF-A0A7C5KXQ5-F1
#
_entry.id   AF-A0A7C5KXQ5-F1
#
_cell.length_a   1.000
_cell.length_b   1.000
_cell.length_c   1.000
_cell.angle_alpha   90.00
_cell.angle_beta   90.00
_cell.angle_gamma   90.00
#
_symmetry.space_group_name_H-M   'P 1'
#
loop_
_entity.id
_entity.type
_entity.pdbx_description
1 polymer ?
#
loop_
_entity_poly.entity_id
_entity_poly.type
_entity_poly.pdbx_seq_one_letter_code
_entity_poly.pdbx_strand_id
1 'polypeptide(L)'
;NNYEGFPLDNSDSYNGNWHQTMFGALPHIGSYFEWMAKAQQPNLTMIETYEDDGAPDATGDGSYDNPCDDPNFTPNYRKMRFGLTSALLNDGFFSYEINTNGHGSLCLLWFDEYDNAGQGQGYLGQPVAAAYRVGNITPGENQLKGGNFETQADLDEWELGIEPGYSATLALDSAAASGAASVKIDIAQTQGTDWKISLDTGPVSVISGTDYTLSFWAKADRERDINAWAQQTSGNWDTYLEFGATTLTATWQYYEMAVPANGADAQARFSFGLGQDAGSVWLDDVRLQQGNRDIWRRDYEGGIALVNATSVTKTVELSGTFKKINGAQDPAVNDGSLVTQVELSPHDGLILLRAGAISKVYLPLILKS
;
A
#
# COMPACT_ATOMS: atom_id res chain seq x y z
N ASN A 1 16.75 -8.28 0.21
CA ASN A 1 15.79 -8.01 1.30
C ASN A 1 14.54 -8.84 1.05
N ASN A 2 14.08 -9.57 2.05
CA ASN A 2 12.86 -10.37 1.97
C ASN A 2 11.70 -9.58 2.59
N TYR A 3 10.57 -9.56 1.88
CA TYR A 3 9.27 -9.16 2.40
C TYR A 3 8.50 -10.44 2.69
N GLU A 4 8.30 -10.71 3.97
CA GLU A 4 7.59 -11.90 4.46
C GLU A 4 6.34 -11.42 5.21
N GLY A 5 5.24 -12.15 5.02
CA GLY A 5 3.94 -11.81 5.62
C GLY A 5 3.04 -11.11 4.60
N PHE A 6 1.84 -11.64 4.43
CA PHE A 6 0.79 -11.09 3.56
C PHE A 6 -0.48 -10.98 4.40
N PRO A 7 -1.40 -10.07 4.05
CA PRO A 7 -2.60 -9.92 4.84
C PRO A 7 -3.37 -11.23 4.78
N LEU A 8 -3.50 -11.89 5.94
CA LEU A 8 -4.74 -12.56 6.26
C LEU A 8 -5.89 -11.57 6.03
N ASP A 9 -7.08 -12.07 5.72
CA ASP A 9 -8.29 -11.25 5.62
C ASP A 9 -8.60 -10.45 6.93
N ASN A 10 -7.77 -10.53 7.99
CA ASN A 10 -7.96 -9.80 9.25
C ASN A 10 -6.76 -9.52 10.19
N SER A 11 -5.51 -9.97 10.01
CA SER A 11 -4.35 -9.47 10.78
C SER A 11 -3.09 -10.28 10.46
N ASP A 12 -1.95 -9.64 10.16
CA ASP A 12 -0.67 -10.35 10.10
C ASP A 12 0.00 -10.42 11.49
N SER A 13 0.83 -11.44 11.68
CA SER A 13 1.59 -11.75 12.91
C SER A 13 2.61 -10.67 13.32
N TYR A 14 2.84 -9.68 12.46
CA TYR A 14 3.82 -8.59 12.65
C TYR A 14 3.20 -7.20 12.90
N ASN A 15 1.90 -7.10 13.22
CA ASN A 15 1.21 -5.85 13.61
C ASN A 15 1.21 -4.69 12.58
N GLY A 16 1.66 -4.91 11.34
CA GLY A 16 1.64 -3.90 10.27
C GLY A 16 0.55 -4.16 9.24
N ASN A 17 -0.12 -3.11 8.76
CA ASN A 17 -1.00 -3.23 7.59
C ASN A 17 -0.11 -3.49 6.36
N TRP A 18 -0.33 -4.60 5.65
CA TRP A 18 0.39 -4.94 4.41
C TRP A 18 0.46 -3.77 3.40
N HIS A 19 -0.64 -3.01 3.28
CA HIS A 19 -0.67 -1.84 2.43
C HIS A 19 0.40 -0.83 2.81
N GLN A 20 0.60 -0.57 4.11
CA GLN A 20 1.67 0.33 4.59
C GLN A 20 3.07 -0.24 4.28
N THR A 21 3.26 -1.56 4.47
CA THR A 21 4.53 -2.25 4.16
C THR A 21 4.91 -2.14 2.68
N MET A 22 3.94 -2.23 1.79
CA MET A 22 4.19 -2.22 0.35
C MET A 22 4.15 -0.83 -0.27
N PHE A 23 3.12 -0.06 0.04
CA PHE A 23 2.75 1.17 -0.66
C PHE A 23 2.81 2.43 0.22
N GLY A 24 2.93 2.28 1.54
CA GLY A 24 2.91 3.39 2.49
C GLY A 24 4.27 4.06 2.69
N ALA A 25 4.32 4.98 3.65
CA ALA A 25 5.55 5.52 4.20
C ALA A 25 5.74 4.91 5.58
N LEU A 26 6.69 3.97 5.73
CA LEU A 26 7.01 3.38 7.04
C LEU A 26 8.28 4.04 7.60
N PRO A 27 8.26 4.55 8.84
CA PRO A 27 9.27 5.49 9.36
C PRO A 27 10.63 4.86 9.69
N HIS A 28 10.71 3.53 9.85
CA HIS A 28 11.93 2.85 10.28
C HIS A 28 12.40 1.76 9.33
N ILE A 29 11.45 1.10 8.67
CA ILE A 29 11.78 0.15 7.63
C ILE A 29 11.71 0.85 6.28
N GLY A 30 10.65 1.59 5.95
CA GLY A 30 10.37 2.10 4.59
C GLY A 30 9.57 1.09 3.79
N SER A 31 8.83 1.53 2.77
CA SER A 31 8.01 0.62 1.96
C SER A 31 8.77 -0.07 0.84
N TYR A 32 8.13 -1.06 0.20
CA TYR A 32 8.65 -1.70 -1.02
C TYR A 32 9.11 -0.72 -2.08
N PHE A 33 8.28 0.27 -2.39
CA PHE A 33 8.63 1.27 -3.39
C PHE A 33 9.79 2.16 -2.95
N GLU A 34 9.84 2.56 -1.67
CA GLU A 34 10.94 3.38 -1.16
C GLU A 34 12.28 2.64 -1.13
N TRP A 35 12.29 1.35 -0.79
CA TRP A 35 13.49 0.52 -0.82
C TRP A 35 14.01 0.38 -2.23
N MET A 36 13.11 0.07 -3.17
CA MET A 36 13.51 -0.08 -4.57
C MET A 36 14.08 1.22 -5.13
N ALA A 37 13.55 2.38 -4.70
CA ALA A 37 14.08 3.69 -5.07
C ALA A 37 15.45 4.01 -4.42
N LYS A 38 15.72 3.53 -3.20
CA LYS A 38 16.94 3.83 -2.43
C LYS A 38 18.04 2.76 -2.55
N ALA A 39 17.72 1.56 -3.03
CA ALA A 39 18.65 0.43 -3.05
C ALA A 39 19.78 0.59 -4.07
N GLN A 40 20.98 0.12 -3.70
CA GLN A 40 22.09 -0.01 -4.64
C GLN A 40 21.82 -1.11 -5.66
N GLN A 41 22.18 -0.87 -6.91
CA GLN A 41 21.94 -1.80 -8.01
C GLN A 41 23.09 -2.82 -8.13
N PRO A 42 22.81 -4.11 -8.40
CA PRO A 42 21.47 -4.68 -8.61
C PRO A 42 20.71 -4.84 -7.29
N ASN A 43 19.46 -4.38 -7.25
CA ASN A 43 18.59 -4.63 -6.11
C ASN A 43 18.01 -6.07 -6.21
N LEU A 44 18.05 -6.80 -5.10
CA LEU A 44 17.51 -8.14 -4.99
C LEU A 44 16.46 -8.11 -3.88
N THR A 45 15.20 -7.98 -4.27
CA THR A 45 14.05 -8.06 -3.38
C THR A 45 13.30 -9.35 -3.63
N MET A 46 12.75 -9.93 -2.57
CA MET A 46 11.85 -11.07 -2.65
C MET A 46 10.58 -10.73 -1.90
N ILE A 47 9.45 -11.07 -2.48
CA ILE A 47 8.14 -11.06 -1.84
C ILE A 47 7.74 -12.50 -1.59
N GLU A 48 7.45 -12.84 -0.35
CA GLU A 48 7.09 -14.17 0.09
C GLU A 48 5.73 -14.13 0.77
N THR A 49 4.86 -15.05 0.36
CA THR A 49 3.54 -15.24 0.96
C THR A 49 3.38 -16.71 1.35
N TYR A 50 2.48 -16.96 2.29
CA TYR A 50 2.20 -18.29 2.82
C TYR A 50 0.72 -18.65 2.64
N GLU A 51 0.39 -19.93 2.47
CA GLU A 51 -1.01 -20.39 2.59
C GLU A 51 -1.48 -20.29 4.04
N ASP A 52 -0.62 -20.75 4.96
CA ASP A 52 -0.85 -20.81 6.40
C ASP A 52 0.24 -20.02 7.14
N ASP A 53 -0.18 -18.95 7.82
CA ASP A 53 0.70 -18.10 8.65
C ASP A 53 0.96 -18.71 10.04
N GLY A 54 0.40 -19.90 10.31
CA GLY A 54 0.68 -20.70 11.49
C GLY A 54 2.14 -21.17 11.53
N ALA A 55 2.90 -20.63 12.48
CA ALA A 55 3.95 -21.43 13.11
C ALA A 55 3.26 -22.68 13.71
N PRO A 56 3.87 -23.87 13.68
CA PRO A 56 3.22 -25.14 14.01
C PRO A 56 2.45 -25.01 15.33
N ASP A 57 1.13 -25.26 15.29
CA ASP A 57 0.29 -25.15 16.46
C ASP A 57 0.74 -26.13 17.56
N ALA A 58 0.51 -25.65 18.78
CA ALA A 58 1.04 -26.05 20.06
C ALA A 58 0.40 -27.34 20.63
N THR A 59 0.37 -28.43 19.87
CA THR A 59 0.16 -29.78 20.47
C THR A 59 1.35 -30.19 21.35
N GLY A 60 2.52 -29.57 21.13
CA GLY A 60 3.78 -29.93 21.78
C GLY A 60 4.36 -31.26 21.30
N ASP A 61 3.74 -31.92 20.31
CA ASP A 61 4.15 -33.21 19.76
C ASP A 61 4.93 -33.11 18.43
N GLY A 62 4.97 -31.92 17.83
CA GLY A 62 5.70 -31.65 16.59
C GLY A 62 4.99 -32.07 15.31
N SER A 63 3.69 -32.40 15.35
CA SER A 63 2.88 -32.65 14.14
C SER A 63 2.42 -31.34 13.48
N TYR A 64 2.48 -31.28 12.14
CA TYR A 64 1.96 -30.21 11.30
C TYR A 64 1.01 -30.83 10.28
N ASP A 65 -0.22 -30.32 10.20
CA ASP A 65 -1.20 -30.76 9.19
C ASP A 65 -0.93 -29.99 7.90
N ASN A 66 -0.16 -30.59 6.99
CA ASN A 66 0.24 -29.96 5.74
C ASN A 66 -0.95 -29.92 4.77
N PRO A 67 -1.47 -28.73 4.38
CA PRO A 67 -2.58 -28.64 3.42
C PRO A 67 -2.32 -29.42 2.13
N CYS A 68 -1.07 -29.51 1.68
CA CYS A 68 -0.73 -30.26 0.46
C CYS A 68 -0.89 -31.78 0.56
N ASP A 69 -1.06 -32.33 1.75
CA ASP A 69 -1.39 -33.74 1.93
C ASP A 69 -2.89 -34.01 1.68
N ASP A 70 -3.75 -32.97 1.65
CA ASP A 70 -5.15 -33.09 1.26
C ASP A 70 -5.29 -33.08 -0.28
N PRO A 71 -5.81 -34.16 -0.90
CA PRO A 71 -6.03 -34.21 -2.34
C PRO A 71 -7.05 -33.18 -2.87
N ASN A 72 -7.83 -32.54 -2.01
CA ASN A 72 -8.79 -31.49 -2.37
C ASN A 72 -8.25 -30.08 -2.06
N PHE A 73 -7.01 -29.96 -1.61
CA PHE A 73 -6.39 -28.68 -1.35
C PHE A 73 -6.40 -27.80 -2.60
N THR A 74 -6.83 -26.56 -2.41
CA THR A 74 -6.82 -25.52 -3.43
C THR A 74 -6.12 -24.31 -2.82
N PRO A 75 -4.98 -23.87 -3.39
CA PRO A 75 -4.29 -22.69 -2.89
C PRO A 75 -5.15 -21.44 -2.99
N ASN A 76 -4.86 -20.45 -2.14
CA ASN A 76 -5.47 -19.13 -2.26
C ASN A 76 -4.91 -18.37 -3.49
N TYR A 77 -5.50 -18.63 -4.67
CA TYR A 77 -5.07 -18.01 -5.93
C TYR A 77 -5.10 -16.48 -5.91
N ARG A 78 -6.03 -15.88 -5.15
CA ARG A 78 -6.11 -14.42 -4.98
C ARG A 78 -4.89 -13.89 -4.23
N LYS A 79 -4.54 -14.51 -3.09
CA LYS A 79 -3.34 -14.17 -2.30
C LYS A 79 -2.08 -14.34 -3.16
N MET A 80 -2.00 -15.45 -3.90
CA MET A 80 -0.89 -15.72 -4.83
C MET A 80 -0.75 -14.65 -5.89
N ARG A 81 -1.82 -14.34 -6.65
CA ARG A 81 -1.78 -13.34 -7.71
C ARG A 81 -1.41 -11.97 -7.17
N PHE A 82 -2.00 -11.57 -6.05
CA PHE A 82 -1.70 -10.30 -5.42
C PHE A 82 -0.22 -10.17 -5.05
N GLY A 83 0.39 -11.22 -4.50
CA GLY A 83 1.81 -11.21 -4.18
C GLY A 83 2.72 -11.22 -5.40
N LEU A 84 2.43 -12.08 -6.37
CA LEU A 84 3.18 -12.15 -7.62
C LEU A 84 3.13 -10.81 -8.38
N THR A 85 1.95 -10.23 -8.56
CA THR A 85 1.83 -8.97 -9.30
C THR A 85 2.38 -7.79 -8.53
N SER A 86 2.35 -7.81 -7.19
CA SER A 86 3.07 -6.83 -6.36
C SER A 86 4.58 -6.90 -6.57
N ALA A 87 5.15 -8.11 -6.67
CA ALA A 87 6.57 -8.28 -6.97
C ALA A 87 6.88 -7.69 -8.34
N LEU A 88 6.04 -7.98 -9.34
CA LEU A 88 6.11 -7.46 -10.71
C LEU A 88 5.91 -5.93 -10.81
N LEU A 89 5.46 -5.21 -9.77
CA LEU A 89 5.46 -3.74 -9.81
C LEU A 89 6.88 -3.16 -9.75
N ASN A 90 7.85 -3.94 -9.24
CA ASN A 90 9.27 -3.63 -9.33
C ASN A 90 10.04 -4.88 -9.82
N ASP A 91 11.36 -4.92 -9.64
CA ASP A 91 12.22 -5.97 -10.20
C ASP A 91 12.47 -7.10 -9.17
N GLY A 92 11.44 -7.45 -8.40
CA GLY A 92 11.50 -8.42 -7.30
C GLY A 92 11.23 -9.86 -7.70
N PHE A 93 11.69 -10.78 -6.87
CA PHE A 93 11.35 -12.20 -6.88
C PHE A 93 10.07 -12.46 -6.07
N PHE A 94 9.38 -13.56 -6.36
CA PHE A 94 8.19 -13.97 -5.64
C PHE A 94 8.26 -15.45 -5.25
N SER A 95 7.83 -15.79 -4.04
CA SER A 95 7.54 -17.17 -3.63
C SER A 95 6.17 -17.27 -2.97
N TYR A 96 5.51 -18.41 -3.21
CA TYR A 96 4.30 -18.81 -2.53
C TYR A 96 4.56 -20.13 -1.82
N GLU A 97 4.53 -20.08 -0.50
CA GLU A 97 4.90 -21.19 0.37
C GLU A 97 3.66 -21.72 1.10
N ILE A 98 3.75 -22.93 1.64
CA ILE A 98 2.67 -23.49 2.45
C ILE A 98 2.66 -22.89 3.84
N ASN A 99 3.83 -22.76 4.46
CA ASN A 99 3.95 -22.13 5.77
C ASN A 99 5.30 -21.44 5.96
N THR A 100 5.43 -20.76 7.09
CA THR A 100 6.64 -20.02 7.51
C THR A 100 7.84 -20.90 7.90
N ASN A 101 7.66 -22.21 8.08
CA ASN A 101 8.65 -23.12 8.65
C ASN A 101 9.26 -24.13 7.65
N GLY A 102 9.02 -23.98 6.35
CA GLY A 102 9.50 -24.95 5.38
C GLY A 102 9.46 -24.48 3.94
N HIS A 103 10.40 -23.61 3.55
CA HIS A 103 10.57 -23.14 2.17
C HIS A 103 10.70 -24.31 1.20
N GLY A 104 9.68 -24.54 0.37
CA GLY A 104 9.56 -25.60 -0.64
C GLY A 104 9.57 -27.04 -0.11
N SER A 105 9.81 -27.26 1.18
CA SER A 105 9.93 -28.60 1.77
C SER A 105 8.58 -29.27 2.03
N LEU A 106 7.51 -28.47 2.10
CA LEU A 106 6.15 -28.96 2.34
C LEU A 106 5.40 -29.24 1.03
N CYS A 107 5.61 -28.39 0.02
CA CYS A 107 5.16 -28.59 -1.36
C CYS A 107 5.75 -27.50 -2.25
N LEU A 108 6.11 -27.84 -3.48
CA LEU A 108 6.43 -26.85 -4.52
C LEU A 108 5.18 -26.62 -5.37
N LEU A 109 4.54 -25.47 -5.17
CA LEU A 109 3.38 -25.07 -5.96
C LEU A 109 3.81 -24.39 -7.26
N TRP A 110 3.18 -24.78 -8.36
CA TRP A 110 3.34 -24.15 -9.66
C TRP A 110 2.03 -23.53 -10.09
N PHE A 111 2.08 -22.28 -10.58
CA PHE A 111 0.90 -21.53 -10.99
C PHE A 111 0.91 -21.21 -12.48
N ASP A 112 -0.27 -21.19 -13.11
CA ASP A 112 -0.46 -20.84 -14.52
C ASP A 112 0.17 -19.48 -14.87
N GLU A 113 0.21 -18.55 -13.92
CA GLU A 113 0.85 -17.23 -14.03
C GLU A 113 2.38 -17.29 -14.18
N TYR A 114 3.06 -18.38 -13.81
CA TYR A 114 4.52 -18.48 -13.92
C TYR A 114 5.01 -18.75 -15.34
N ASP A 115 4.21 -19.43 -16.15
CA ASP A 115 4.58 -19.81 -17.53
C ASP A 115 3.44 -19.68 -18.54
N ASN A 116 2.44 -18.85 -18.23
CA ASN A 116 1.27 -18.63 -19.08
C ASN A 116 0.58 -19.96 -19.42
N ALA A 117 0.20 -20.72 -18.39
CA ALA A 117 -0.44 -22.03 -18.50
C ALA A 117 0.34 -23.00 -19.42
N GLY A 118 1.65 -23.12 -19.17
CA GLY A 118 2.55 -24.03 -19.88
C GLY A 118 3.02 -23.55 -21.26
N GLN A 119 2.78 -22.30 -21.64
CA GLN A 119 3.28 -21.72 -22.90
C GLN A 119 4.76 -21.28 -22.83
N GLY A 120 5.34 -21.25 -21.62
CA GLY A 120 6.75 -21.02 -21.36
C GLY A 120 7.02 -19.81 -20.48
N GLN A 121 8.16 -19.84 -19.78
CA GLN A 121 8.61 -18.78 -18.88
C GLN A 121 9.05 -17.53 -19.66
N GLY A 122 9.05 -16.37 -18.98
CA GLY A 122 9.52 -15.10 -19.55
C GLY A 122 8.57 -14.51 -20.60
N TYR A 123 7.30 -14.96 -20.63
CA TYR A 123 6.30 -14.53 -21.60
C TYR A 123 5.93 -13.04 -21.51
N LEU A 124 6.13 -12.39 -20.36
CA LEU A 124 5.97 -10.93 -20.21
C LEU A 124 7.14 -10.15 -20.82
N GLY A 125 8.34 -10.73 -20.91
CA GLY A 125 9.53 -10.02 -21.36
C GLY A 125 10.00 -8.96 -20.35
N GLN A 126 10.66 -7.91 -20.87
CA GLN A 126 11.20 -6.83 -20.04
C GLN A 126 10.13 -5.79 -19.67
N PRO A 127 10.27 -5.09 -18.52
CA PRO A 127 9.40 -3.97 -18.20
C PRO A 127 9.63 -2.81 -19.18
N VAL A 128 8.54 -2.16 -19.59
CA VAL A 128 8.58 -1.01 -20.52
C VAL A 128 8.85 0.29 -19.75
N ALA A 129 8.35 0.39 -18.52
CA ALA A 129 8.51 1.54 -17.64
C ALA A 129 8.38 1.11 -16.16
N ALA A 130 8.61 2.07 -15.26
CA ALA A 130 8.27 1.91 -13.84
C ALA A 130 6.76 1.73 -13.66
N ALA A 131 6.37 1.05 -12.57
CA ALA A 131 4.97 0.96 -12.18
C ALA A 131 4.39 2.34 -11.86
N TYR A 132 3.08 2.48 -12.07
CA TYR A 132 2.35 3.71 -11.82
C TYR A 132 0.93 3.43 -11.31
N ARG A 133 0.38 4.38 -10.53
CA ARG A 133 -1.02 4.34 -10.11
C ARG A 133 -1.95 4.60 -11.30
N VAL A 134 -3.00 3.81 -11.40
CA VAL A 134 -4.01 3.95 -12.45
C VAL A 134 -4.85 5.21 -12.19
N GLY A 135 -4.72 6.20 -13.07
CA GLY A 135 -5.18 7.57 -12.80
C GLY A 135 -6.70 7.84 -12.87
N ASN A 136 -7.52 6.90 -13.35
CA ASN A 136 -8.99 7.07 -13.40
C ASN A 136 -9.69 6.62 -12.10
N ILE A 137 -8.94 6.24 -11.07
CA ILE A 137 -9.48 5.91 -9.75
C ILE A 137 -9.41 7.15 -8.86
N THR A 138 -10.55 7.84 -8.71
CA THR A 138 -10.66 9.02 -7.85
C THR A 138 -11.34 8.63 -6.55
N PRO A 139 -10.79 8.96 -5.37
CA PRO A 139 -11.52 8.84 -4.12
C PRO A 139 -12.62 9.89 -4.04
N GLY A 140 -13.47 9.78 -3.01
CA GLY A 140 -14.57 10.69 -2.75
C GLY A 140 -14.13 12.12 -2.42
N GLU A 141 -15.09 12.95 -2.02
CA GLU A 141 -14.83 14.35 -1.67
C GLU A 141 -13.88 14.48 -0.47
N ASN A 142 -13.14 15.58 -0.43
CA ASN A 142 -12.33 15.92 0.74
C ASN A 142 -13.25 16.26 1.92
N GLN A 143 -13.03 15.61 3.06
CA GLN A 143 -13.77 15.86 4.29
C GLN A 143 -13.20 17.02 5.10
N LEU A 144 -11.93 17.38 4.88
CA LEU A 144 -11.26 18.43 5.64
C LEU A 144 -11.55 19.80 5.04
N LYS A 145 -11.83 20.77 5.92
CA LYS A 145 -11.93 22.19 5.56
C LYS A 145 -10.61 22.89 5.85
N GLY A 146 -10.32 23.95 5.11
CA GLY A 146 -9.13 24.78 5.34
C GLY A 146 -7.78 24.09 5.18
N GLY A 147 -7.73 22.84 4.71
CA GLY A 147 -6.48 22.08 4.59
C GLY A 147 -5.52 22.60 3.52
N ASN A 148 -5.96 23.52 2.66
CA ASN A 148 -5.09 24.23 1.70
C ASN A 148 -4.36 25.43 2.31
N PHE A 149 -4.76 25.90 3.50
CA PHE A 149 -4.08 26.96 4.26
C PHE A 149 -3.76 28.27 3.51
N GLU A 150 -4.58 28.65 2.53
CA GLU A 150 -4.34 29.85 1.71
C GLU A 150 -4.73 31.14 2.42
N THR A 151 -5.63 31.05 3.41
CA THR A 151 -6.22 32.19 4.10
C THR A 151 -6.32 31.97 5.61
N GLN A 152 -6.51 33.05 6.37
CA GLN A 152 -6.77 32.93 7.81
C GLN A 152 -8.04 32.13 8.10
N ALA A 153 -9.06 32.22 7.23
CA ALA A 153 -10.28 31.42 7.37
C ALA A 153 -10.00 29.92 7.22
N ASP A 154 -9.04 29.54 6.37
CA ASP A 154 -8.59 28.15 6.25
C ASP A 154 -7.87 27.71 7.53
N LEU A 155 -7.01 28.56 8.09
CA LEU A 155 -6.31 28.26 9.36
C LEU A 155 -7.27 28.15 10.55
N ASP A 156 -8.34 28.97 10.58
CA ASP A 156 -9.33 28.99 11.66
C ASP A 156 -10.19 27.69 11.73
N GLU A 157 -10.15 26.83 10.70
CA GLU A 157 -10.75 25.49 10.71
C GLU A 157 -9.89 24.45 11.46
N TRP A 158 -8.70 24.85 11.93
CA TRP A 158 -7.74 23.99 12.61
C TRP A 158 -7.39 24.53 14.01
N GLU A 159 -7.29 23.61 14.97
CA GLU A 159 -6.99 23.92 16.37
C GLU A 159 -5.62 23.33 16.75
N LEU A 160 -4.76 24.14 17.38
CA LEU A 160 -3.50 23.65 17.95
C LEU A 160 -3.73 23.23 19.41
N GLY A 161 -3.80 21.92 19.66
CA GLY A 161 -3.83 21.33 20.99
C GLY A 161 -2.46 21.34 21.64
N ILE A 162 -2.37 21.79 22.90
CA ILE A 162 -1.10 21.83 23.67
C ILE A 162 -1.37 21.42 25.12
N GLU A 163 -0.72 20.36 25.58
CA GLU A 163 -0.80 19.89 26.97
C GLU A 163 0.21 20.59 27.91
N PRO A 164 -0.02 20.58 29.24
CA PRO A 164 0.91 21.18 30.20
C PRO A 164 2.34 20.66 30.08
N GLY A 165 3.30 21.58 30.03
CA GLY A 165 4.72 21.27 29.90
C GLY A 165 5.23 21.16 28.46
N TYR A 166 4.38 21.46 27.48
CA TYR A 166 4.68 21.58 26.05
C TYR A 166 4.44 23.03 25.60
N SER A 167 5.05 23.44 24.48
CA SER A 167 4.75 24.74 23.87
C SER A 167 4.98 24.71 22.36
N ALA A 168 4.01 25.20 21.61
CA ALA A 168 4.11 25.40 20.18
C ALA A 168 3.31 26.64 19.73
N THR A 169 3.57 27.13 18.53
CA THR A 169 2.78 28.18 17.88
C THR A 169 2.31 27.75 16.50
N LEU A 170 1.12 28.22 16.10
CA LEU A 170 0.50 27.98 14.80
C LEU A 170 0.43 29.30 14.02
N ALA A 171 0.87 29.31 12.76
CA ALA A 171 0.74 30.47 11.89
C ALA A 171 0.74 30.07 10.40
N LEU A 172 0.23 30.95 9.54
CA LEU A 172 0.47 30.85 8.10
C LEU A 172 1.92 31.23 7.76
N ASP A 173 2.47 30.57 6.74
CA ASP A 173 3.80 30.84 6.20
C ASP A 173 3.72 30.98 4.67
N SER A 174 4.49 31.91 4.10
CA SER A 174 4.60 32.12 2.65
C SER A 174 5.39 31.03 1.92
N ALA A 175 6.13 30.18 2.64
CA ALA A 175 6.74 29.01 2.06
C ALA A 175 5.66 27.94 1.87
N ALA A 176 5.22 27.72 0.64
CA ALA A 176 4.15 26.77 0.32
C ALA A 176 4.62 25.74 -0.72
N ALA A 177 4.02 24.55 -0.71
CA ALA A 177 4.19 23.54 -1.75
C ALA A 177 3.12 23.67 -2.84
N SER A 178 1.92 24.09 -2.45
CA SER A 178 0.79 24.39 -3.29
C SER A 178 0.32 25.82 -3.03
N GLY A 179 -0.16 26.50 -4.07
CA GLY A 179 -0.67 27.86 -3.95
C GLY A 179 0.31 28.87 -3.34
N ALA A 180 -0.15 29.67 -2.38
CA ALA A 180 0.55 30.85 -1.89
C ALA A 180 0.95 30.80 -0.40
N ALA A 181 0.30 29.95 0.40
CA ALA A 181 0.60 29.81 1.81
C ALA A 181 0.49 28.36 2.29
N SER A 182 1.20 28.04 3.36
CA SER A 182 1.08 26.78 4.11
C SER A 182 0.86 27.08 5.59
N VAL A 183 0.55 26.05 6.38
CA VAL A 183 0.60 26.17 7.84
C VAL A 183 1.98 25.80 8.37
N LYS A 184 2.50 26.62 9.29
CA LYS A 184 3.69 26.35 10.07
C LYS A 184 3.33 26.14 11.53
N ILE A 185 3.83 25.04 12.09
CA ILE A 185 3.79 24.74 13.51
C ILE A 185 5.23 24.80 14.03
N ASP A 186 5.50 25.69 14.99
CA ASP A 186 6.82 25.80 15.61
C ASP A 186 6.79 25.23 17.03
N ILE A 187 7.40 24.06 17.24
CA ILE A 187 7.44 23.37 18.53
C ILE A 187 8.66 23.83 19.31
N ALA A 188 8.46 24.69 20.31
CA ALA A 188 9.54 25.24 21.13
C ALA A 188 9.93 24.35 22.33
N GLN A 189 8.98 23.61 22.91
CA GLN A 189 9.21 22.75 24.08
C GLN A 189 8.41 21.46 23.98
N THR A 190 9.07 20.33 24.26
CA THR A 190 8.49 18.99 24.32
C THR A 190 9.12 18.14 25.44
N GLN A 191 8.42 17.09 25.87
CA GLN A 191 8.92 16.02 26.73
C GLN A 191 8.87 14.63 26.06
N GLY A 192 8.72 14.56 24.73
CA GLY A 192 8.77 13.32 23.95
C GLY A 192 7.49 12.50 23.94
N THR A 193 6.31 13.13 23.97
CA THR A 193 5.02 12.46 23.82
C THR A 193 4.24 13.10 22.69
N ASP A 194 3.96 12.32 21.64
CA ASP A 194 3.47 12.83 20.37
C ASP A 194 2.13 13.59 20.43
N TRP A 195 1.08 12.96 20.97
CA TRP A 195 -0.27 13.56 21.02
C TRP A 195 -0.41 14.80 21.90
N LYS A 196 0.62 15.15 22.70
CA LYS A 196 0.59 16.31 23.60
C LYS A 196 0.78 17.65 22.90
N ILE A 197 1.18 17.63 21.63
CA ILE A 197 1.00 18.74 20.70
C ILE A 197 0.32 18.15 19.47
N SER A 198 -0.90 18.59 19.18
CA SER A 198 -1.69 18.12 18.06
C SER A 198 -2.19 19.27 17.21
N LEU A 199 -2.25 19.08 15.89
CA LEU A 199 -3.00 19.96 15.00
C LEU A 199 -4.28 19.23 14.60
N ASP A 200 -5.42 19.74 15.04
CA ASP A 200 -6.71 19.07 15.03
C ASP A 200 -7.69 19.77 14.08
N THR A 201 -8.55 19.01 13.40
CA THR A 201 -9.71 19.54 12.67
C THR A 201 -10.85 18.53 12.63
N GLY A 202 -12.07 19.00 12.39
CA GLY A 202 -13.25 18.14 12.29
C GLY A 202 -14.57 18.91 12.41
N PRO A 203 -15.70 18.20 12.41
CA PRO A 203 -15.83 16.74 12.42
C PRO A 203 -15.50 16.10 11.07
N VAL A 204 -14.99 14.87 11.10
CA VAL A 204 -14.86 13.96 9.96
C VAL A 204 -15.77 12.74 10.17
N SER A 205 -16.37 12.25 9.08
CA SER A 205 -17.32 11.13 9.10
C SER A 205 -16.63 9.84 8.67
N VAL A 206 -16.40 8.95 9.62
CA VAL A 206 -15.78 7.63 9.43
C VAL A 206 -16.84 6.54 9.33
N ILE A 207 -16.76 5.73 8.29
CA ILE A 207 -17.67 4.61 8.00
C ILE A 207 -16.90 3.30 8.12
N SER A 208 -17.42 2.36 8.90
CA SER A 208 -16.80 1.04 9.10
C SER A 208 -16.65 0.27 7.79
N GLY A 209 -15.52 -0.42 7.63
CA GLY A 209 -15.22 -1.24 6.45
C GLY A 209 -14.95 -0.43 5.18
N THR A 210 -14.70 0.88 5.31
CA THR A 210 -14.37 1.76 4.19
C THR A 210 -12.91 2.20 4.29
N ASP A 211 -12.17 2.17 3.19
CA ASP A 211 -10.83 2.76 3.14
C ASP A 211 -10.90 4.28 3.10
N TYR A 212 -9.88 4.95 3.66
CA TYR A 212 -9.70 6.39 3.58
C TYR A 212 -8.30 6.72 3.11
N THR A 213 -8.18 7.70 2.21
CA THR A 213 -6.88 8.22 1.73
C THR A 213 -6.62 9.57 2.39
N LEU A 214 -5.49 9.67 3.12
CA LEU A 214 -4.90 10.92 3.56
C LEU A 214 -3.84 11.34 2.55
N SER A 215 -3.89 12.59 2.08
CA SER A 215 -2.84 13.17 1.26
C SER A 215 -2.49 14.58 1.73
N PHE A 216 -1.20 14.93 1.69
CA PHE A 216 -0.72 16.24 2.10
C PHE A 216 0.69 16.49 1.59
N TRP A 217 1.06 17.76 1.42
CA TRP A 217 2.44 18.19 1.36
C TRP A 217 2.97 18.44 2.76
N ALA A 218 4.19 18.03 3.03
CA ALA A 218 4.87 18.35 4.28
C ALA A 218 6.39 18.54 4.11
N LYS A 219 6.95 19.34 5.01
CA LYS A 219 8.39 19.39 5.31
C LYS A 219 8.60 19.72 6.78
N ALA A 220 9.79 19.47 7.29
CA ALA A 220 10.22 19.88 8.62
C ALA A 220 11.52 20.69 8.55
N ASP A 221 12.00 21.21 9.68
CA ASP A 221 13.31 21.88 9.75
C ASP A 221 14.50 20.90 9.68
N ARG A 222 14.24 19.64 10.02
CA ARG A 222 15.15 18.50 9.93
C ARG A 222 14.34 17.22 9.79
N GLU A 223 15.02 16.09 9.56
CA GLU A 223 14.37 14.79 9.55
C GLU A 223 13.70 14.51 10.90
N ARG A 224 12.41 14.18 10.86
CA ARG A 224 11.61 13.83 12.04
C ARG A 224 10.33 13.11 11.62
N ASP A 225 9.75 12.36 12.55
CA ASP A 225 8.46 11.72 12.31
C ASP A 225 7.30 12.61 12.80
N ILE A 226 6.14 12.43 12.16
CA ILE A 226 4.82 12.89 12.60
C ILE A 226 3.83 11.72 12.48
N ASN A 227 2.77 11.69 13.30
CA ASN A 227 1.67 10.72 13.13
C ASN A 227 0.40 11.43 12.69
N ALA A 228 -0.50 10.70 12.04
CA ALA A 228 -1.83 11.18 11.70
C ALA A 228 -2.90 10.12 12.01
N TRP A 229 -4.04 10.57 12.54
CA TRP A 229 -5.13 9.67 12.90
C TRP A 229 -6.49 10.38 12.91
N ALA A 230 -7.56 9.60 12.96
CA ALA A 230 -8.90 10.10 13.27
C ALA A 230 -9.51 9.30 14.43
N GLN A 231 -10.01 9.98 15.46
CA GLN A 231 -10.50 9.35 16.69
C GLN A 231 -11.73 10.05 17.29
N GLN A 232 -12.32 9.44 18.30
CA GLN A 232 -13.33 10.09 19.16
C GLN A 232 -12.81 11.40 19.77
N THR A 233 -13.71 12.35 20.01
CA THR A 233 -13.38 13.63 20.68
C THR A 233 -13.48 13.58 22.21
N SER A 234 -14.02 12.50 22.76
CA SER A 234 -14.20 12.28 24.20
C SER A 234 -14.41 10.79 24.50
N GLY A 235 -14.41 10.41 25.78
CA GLY A 235 -14.66 9.03 26.18
C GLY A 235 -13.38 8.18 26.17
N ASN A 236 -13.41 7.06 25.45
CA ASN A 236 -12.31 6.09 25.43
C ASN A 236 -11.20 6.45 24.44
N TRP A 237 -11.41 7.48 23.60
CA TRP A 237 -10.47 7.89 22.56
C TRP A 237 -10.22 6.79 21.53
N ASP A 238 -11.27 6.04 21.17
CA ASP A 238 -11.18 5.01 20.15
C ASP A 238 -10.70 5.64 18.83
N THR A 239 -9.64 5.08 18.26
CA THR A 239 -9.03 5.53 16.99
C THR A 239 -9.62 4.73 15.84
N TYR A 240 -10.18 5.42 14.86
CA TYR A 240 -10.91 4.85 13.72
C TYR A 240 -10.08 4.73 12.45
N LEU A 241 -9.18 5.69 12.24
CA LEU A 241 -8.20 5.72 11.15
C LEU A 241 -6.84 5.94 11.79
N GLU A 242 -5.89 5.06 11.52
CA GLU A 242 -4.52 5.15 12.02
C GLU A 242 -3.58 5.11 10.83
N PHE A 243 -2.99 6.25 10.49
CA PHE A 243 -2.11 6.36 9.31
C PHE A 243 -0.66 6.02 9.65
N GLY A 244 -0.30 5.95 10.93
CA GLY A 244 1.05 5.65 11.40
C GLY A 244 2.02 6.82 11.22
N ALA A 245 3.28 6.56 11.59
CA ALA A 245 4.32 7.60 11.54
C ALA A 245 4.82 7.82 10.11
N THR A 246 4.99 9.09 9.76
CA THR A 246 5.51 9.56 8.48
C THR A 246 6.78 10.35 8.72
N THR A 247 7.89 9.93 8.12
CA THR A 247 9.16 10.65 8.19
C THR A 247 9.15 11.84 7.25
N LEU A 248 9.26 13.04 7.82
CA LEU A 248 9.42 14.30 7.09
C LEU A 248 10.89 14.60 6.85
N THR A 249 11.18 15.29 5.75
CA THR A 249 12.52 15.81 5.44
C THR A 249 12.53 17.34 5.42
N ALA A 250 13.72 17.93 5.24
CA ALA A 250 13.88 19.38 5.12
C ALA A 250 13.30 19.97 3.81
N THR A 251 12.87 19.11 2.89
CA THR A 251 12.31 19.48 1.59
C THR A 251 10.84 19.11 1.51
N TRP A 252 10.06 19.91 0.79
CA TRP A 252 8.66 19.57 0.51
C TRP A 252 8.54 18.24 -0.19
N GLN A 253 7.72 17.37 0.37
CA GLN A 253 7.35 16.07 -0.19
C GLN A 253 5.84 15.92 -0.11
N TYR A 254 5.28 15.25 -1.11
CA TYR A 254 3.88 14.86 -1.13
C TYR A 254 3.75 13.46 -0.56
N TYR A 255 2.87 13.31 0.42
CA TYR A 255 2.55 12.06 1.06
C TYR A 255 1.12 11.68 0.71
N GLU A 256 0.92 10.40 0.42
CA GLU A 256 -0.40 9.82 0.17
C GLU A 256 -0.43 8.41 0.75
N MET A 257 -1.41 8.13 1.60
CA MET A 257 -1.53 6.87 2.32
C MET A 257 -2.99 6.53 2.52
N ALA A 258 -3.30 5.24 2.41
CA ALA A 258 -4.67 4.73 2.54
C ALA A 258 -4.76 3.69 3.64
N VAL A 259 -5.80 3.78 4.47
CA VAL A 259 -6.02 2.86 5.58
C VAL A 259 -7.49 2.44 5.66
N PRO A 260 -7.79 1.19 6.02
CA PRO A 260 -9.15 0.76 6.30
C PRO A 260 -9.64 1.33 7.63
N ALA A 261 -10.91 1.73 7.69
CA ALA A 261 -11.55 2.11 8.95
C ALA A 261 -11.82 0.88 9.83
N ASN A 262 -11.35 0.91 11.09
CA ASN A 262 -11.57 -0.16 12.08
C ASN A 262 -12.86 0.04 12.91
N GLY A 263 -13.69 1.03 12.55
CA GLY A 263 -14.91 1.39 13.26
C GLY A 263 -15.68 2.49 12.52
N ALA A 264 -16.65 3.12 13.20
CA ALA A 264 -17.44 4.21 12.63
C ALA A 264 -17.70 5.31 13.66
N ASP A 265 -17.61 6.55 13.22
CA ASP A 265 -17.97 7.74 13.99
C ASP A 265 -18.22 8.91 13.04
N ALA A 266 -19.41 9.50 13.12
CA ALA A 266 -19.79 10.64 12.29
C ALA A 266 -19.20 11.97 12.79
N GLN A 267 -18.61 12.00 13.98
CA GLN A 267 -18.10 13.17 14.68
C GLN A 267 -16.64 13.00 15.12
N ALA A 268 -15.90 12.10 14.46
CA ALA A 268 -14.49 11.93 14.73
C ALA A 268 -13.72 13.23 14.45
N ARG A 269 -12.58 13.38 15.11
CA ARG A 269 -11.61 14.47 14.85
C ARG A 269 -10.41 13.89 14.16
N PHE A 270 -9.93 14.57 13.13
CA PHE A 270 -8.66 14.28 12.48
C PHE A 270 -7.54 15.07 13.16
N SER A 271 -6.39 14.44 13.35
CA SER A 271 -5.28 14.99 14.11
C SER A 271 -3.94 14.66 13.45
N PHE A 272 -3.01 15.61 13.48
CA PHE A 272 -1.58 15.34 13.37
C PHE A 272 -0.92 15.42 14.74
N GLY A 273 -0.12 14.43 15.11
CA GLY A 273 0.74 14.43 16.29
C GLY A 273 2.11 15.03 15.99
N LEU A 274 2.54 15.97 16.83
CA LEU A 274 3.72 16.80 16.61
C LEU A 274 4.61 16.89 17.86
N GLY A 275 4.14 16.35 18.99
CA GLY A 275 4.75 16.52 20.30
C GLY A 275 5.99 15.67 20.54
N GLN A 276 6.40 14.79 19.64
CA GLN A 276 7.56 13.93 19.87
C GLN A 276 8.87 14.72 19.94
N ASP A 277 9.06 15.69 19.03
CA ASP A 277 10.31 16.44 18.87
C ASP A 277 10.08 17.95 18.76
N ALA A 278 11.03 18.74 19.26
CA ALA A 278 11.05 20.20 19.05
C ALA A 278 11.37 20.55 17.58
N GLY A 279 11.15 21.80 17.18
CA GLY A 279 11.42 22.29 15.82
C GLY A 279 10.17 22.54 15.01
N SER A 280 10.35 23.04 13.79
CA SER A 280 9.25 23.46 12.93
C SER A 280 8.78 22.36 11.98
N VAL A 281 7.47 22.27 11.78
CA VAL A 281 6.80 21.46 10.75
C VAL A 281 5.93 22.36 9.88
N TRP A 282 5.89 22.10 8.58
CA TRP A 282 5.00 22.75 7.64
C TRP A 282 4.11 21.70 6.97
N LEU A 283 2.82 22.01 6.85
CA LEU A 283 1.81 21.18 6.19
C LEU A 283 1.05 22.02 5.16
N ASP A 284 0.67 21.41 4.05
CA ASP A 284 -0.01 22.09 2.95
C ASP A 284 -0.89 21.10 2.14
N ASP A 285 -1.96 21.58 1.51
CA ASP A 285 -2.98 20.82 0.77
C ASP A 285 -3.39 19.49 1.44
N VAL A 286 -3.75 19.55 2.72
CA VAL A 286 -4.15 18.38 3.51
C VAL A 286 -5.58 17.96 3.15
N ARG A 287 -5.74 16.70 2.78
CA ARG A 287 -7.02 16.11 2.38
C ARG A 287 -7.22 14.75 3.01
N LEU A 288 -8.44 14.51 3.47
CA LEU A 288 -8.91 13.20 3.90
C LEU A 288 -10.11 12.83 3.01
N GLN A 289 -9.97 11.79 2.21
CA GLN A 289 -10.99 11.40 1.23
C GLN A 289 -11.43 9.97 1.48
N GLN A 290 -12.74 9.72 1.39
CA GLN A 290 -13.26 8.36 1.42
C GLN A 290 -12.80 7.60 0.17
N GLY A 291 -12.35 6.37 0.35
CA GLY A 291 -11.87 5.49 -0.70
C GLY A 291 -10.35 5.42 -0.78
N ASN A 292 -9.92 4.45 -1.56
CA ASN A 292 -8.53 4.13 -1.82
C ASN A 292 -8.33 4.04 -3.34
N ARG A 293 -7.20 4.58 -3.81
CA ARG A 293 -6.83 4.67 -5.23
C ARG A 293 -5.59 3.85 -5.58
N ASP A 294 -5.14 2.97 -4.67
CA ASP A 294 -4.01 2.07 -4.86
C ASP A 294 -4.31 0.91 -5.83
N ILE A 295 -4.69 1.28 -7.04
CA ILE A 295 -4.67 0.40 -8.20
C ILE A 295 -3.39 0.69 -8.96
N TRP A 296 -2.55 -0.31 -9.07
CA TRP A 296 -1.23 -0.17 -9.67
C TRP A 296 -1.12 -0.98 -10.96
N ARG A 297 -0.35 -0.44 -11.90
CA ARG A 297 -0.05 -1.08 -13.17
C ARG A 297 1.43 -0.99 -13.46
N ARG A 298 1.98 -2.08 -14.01
CA ARG A 298 3.27 -2.05 -14.71
C ARG A 298 3.13 -2.68 -16.08
N ASP A 299 3.65 -1.98 -17.10
CA ASP A 299 3.68 -2.45 -18.47
C ASP A 299 4.95 -3.25 -18.77
N TYR A 300 4.76 -4.35 -19.49
CA TYR A 300 5.80 -5.23 -20.00
C TYR A 300 5.67 -5.36 -21.53
N GLU A 301 6.73 -5.83 -22.20
CA GLU A 301 6.72 -6.07 -23.65
C GLU A 301 5.51 -6.95 -24.05
N GLY A 302 5.35 -8.07 -23.35
CA GLY A 302 4.36 -9.11 -23.63
C GLY A 302 3.01 -8.92 -22.93
N GLY A 303 2.84 -7.92 -22.05
CA GLY A 303 1.62 -7.78 -21.26
C GLY A 303 1.67 -6.68 -20.21
N ILE A 304 0.81 -6.80 -19.21
CA ILE A 304 0.73 -5.91 -18.05
C ILE A 304 0.51 -6.73 -16.78
N ALA A 305 1.01 -6.21 -15.66
CA ALA A 305 0.64 -6.64 -14.32
C ALA A 305 -0.21 -5.55 -13.67
N LEU A 306 -1.31 -5.96 -13.05
CA LEU A 306 -2.22 -5.12 -12.28
C LEU A 306 -2.26 -5.59 -10.82
N VAL A 307 -2.41 -4.63 -9.90
CA VAL A 307 -2.60 -4.88 -8.47
C VAL A 307 -3.76 -4.01 -7.98
N ASN A 308 -4.72 -4.61 -7.29
CA ASN A 308 -5.69 -3.88 -6.47
C ASN A 308 -5.32 -4.03 -5.01
N ALA A 309 -4.71 -3.00 -4.43
CA ALA A 309 -4.36 -2.98 -3.00
C ALA A 309 -5.45 -2.35 -2.12
N THR A 310 -6.67 -2.19 -2.65
CA THR A 310 -7.82 -1.62 -1.93
C THR A 310 -8.72 -2.73 -1.38
N SER A 311 -9.55 -2.40 -0.39
CA SER A 311 -10.53 -3.32 0.20
C SER A 311 -11.80 -3.52 -0.64
N VAL A 312 -11.89 -2.92 -1.83
CA VAL A 312 -13.07 -2.96 -2.70
C VAL A 312 -12.72 -3.36 -4.13
N THR A 313 -13.65 -4.04 -4.81
CA THR A 313 -13.50 -4.32 -6.25
C THR A 313 -13.42 -3.01 -7.03
N LYS A 314 -12.47 -2.91 -7.97
CA LYS A 314 -12.33 -1.77 -8.87
C LYS A 314 -12.44 -2.19 -10.33
N THR A 315 -13.13 -1.38 -11.13
CA THR A 315 -13.09 -1.50 -12.58
C THR A 315 -11.88 -0.74 -13.12
N VAL A 316 -11.04 -1.43 -13.91
CA VAL A 316 -9.80 -0.89 -14.47
C VAL A 316 -9.89 -0.89 -15.99
N GLU A 317 -9.85 0.31 -16.57
CA GLU A 317 -9.78 0.51 -18.02
C GLU A 317 -8.36 0.29 -18.52
N LEU A 318 -8.17 -0.56 -19.53
CA LEU A 318 -6.84 -1.01 -19.94
C LEU A 318 -6.21 -0.13 -21.03
N SER A 319 -6.99 0.76 -21.64
CA SER A 319 -6.56 1.60 -22.78
C SER A 319 -5.99 0.79 -23.94
N GLY A 320 -6.58 -0.37 -24.20
CA GLY A 320 -6.18 -1.31 -25.24
C GLY A 320 -6.84 -2.67 -25.05
N THR A 321 -6.64 -3.58 -25.99
CA THR A 321 -7.12 -4.96 -25.88
C THR A 321 -6.01 -5.87 -25.37
N PHE A 322 -6.30 -6.58 -24.29
CA PHE A 322 -5.43 -7.59 -23.71
C PHE A 322 -6.16 -8.94 -23.68
N LYS A 323 -5.41 -10.02 -23.48
CA LYS A 323 -5.94 -11.36 -23.31
C LYS A 323 -5.63 -11.83 -21.89
N LYS A 324 -6.61 -12.38 -21.19
CA LYS A 324 -6.34 -13.12 -19.95
C LYS A 324 -5.48 -14.36 -20.24
N ILE A 325 -4.74 -14.82 -19.23
CA ILE A 325 -4.16 -16.17 -19.28
C ILE A 325 -5.31 -17.16 -19.46
N ASN A 326 -5.08 -18.26 -20.18
CA ASN A 326 -6.07 -19.33 -20.35
C ASN A 326 -5.64 -20.51 -19.48
N GLY A 327 -5.87 -20.37 -18.17
CA GLY A 327 -5.40 -21.28 -17.14
C GLY A 327 -6.44 -22.34 -16.78
N ALA A 328 -5.98 -23.44 -16.20
CA ALA A 328 -6.84 -24.51 -15.70
C ALA A 328 -7.08 -24.42 -14.18
N GLN A 329 -6.21 -23.72 -13.44
CA GLN A 329 -6.26 -23.66 -11.98
C GLN A 329 -7.36 -22.72 -11.46
N ASP A 330 -7.51 -21.55 -12.06
CA ASP A 330 -8.57 -20.58 -11.75
C ASP A 330 -9.20 -20.04 -13.06
N PRO A 331 -10.05 -20.85 -13.74
CA PRO A 331 -10.65 -20.46 -15.02
C PRO A 331 -11.71 -19.36 -14.87
N ALA A 332 -12.11 -18.99 -13.65
CA ALA A 332 -12.99 -17.84 -13.45
C ALA A 332 -12.24 -16.51 -13.66
N VAL A 333 -10.95 -16.48 -13.31
CA VAL A 333 -10.08 -15.32 -13.53
C VAL A 333 -9.33 -15.44 -14.86
N ASN A 334 -8.75 -16.61 -15.14
CA ASN A 334 -7.90 -16.89 -16.29
C ASN A 334 -8.64 -17.70 -17.37
N ASP A 335 -9.67 -17.11 -17.98
CA ASP A 335 -10.54 -17.73 -18.99
C ASP A 335 -10.06 -17.58 -20.44
N GLY A 336 -8.91 -16.95 -20.68
CA GLY A 336 -8.38 -16.69 -22.01
C GLY A 336 -9.13 -15.64 -22.84
N SER A 337 -10.12 -14.94 -22.27
CA SER A 337 -10.91 -13.92 -22.98
C SER A 337 -10.11 -12.67 -23.33
N LEU A 338 -10.57 -11.95 -24.36
CA LEU A 338 -10.05 -10.63 -24.72
C LEU A 338 -10.82 -9.56 -23.94
N VAL A 339 -10.09 -8.65 -23.31
CA VAL A 339 -10.60 -7.62 -22.40
C VAL A 339 -10.06 -6.25 -22.76
N THR A 340 -10.90 -5.23 -22.61
CA THR A 340 -10.50 -3.80 -22.65
C THR A 340 -10.65 -3.12 -21.31
N GLN A 341 -11.36 -3.78 -20.38
CA GLN A 341 -11.53 -3.41 -18.98
C GLN A 341 -11.57 -4.70 -18.15
N VAL A 342 -11.25 -4.62 -16.87
CA VAL A 342 -11.40 -5.74 -15.92
C VAL A 342 -12.01 -5.27 -14.61
N GLU A 343 -12.80 -6.11 -13.97
CA GLU A 343 -13.10 -5.99 -12.54
C GLU A 343 -11.99 -6.70 -11.78
N LEU A 344 -11.27 -5.95 -10.94
CA LEU A 344 -10.17 -6.46 -10.13
C LEU A 344 -10.62 -6.50 -8.67
N SER A 345 -10.73 -7.71 -8.12
CA SER A 345 -11.17 -7.96 -6.74
C SER A 345 -10.28 -7.27 -5.70
N PRO A 346 -10.77 -7.04 -4.46
CA PRO A 346 -9.95 -6.54 -3.37
C PRO A 346 -8.74 -7.42 -3.13
N HIS A 347 -7.58 -6.80 -2.87
CA HIS A 347 -6.33 -7.53 -2.58
C HIS A 347 -6.05 -8.65 -3.58
N ASP A 348 -6.24 -8.37 -4.88
CA ASP A 348 -5.98 -9.31 -5.99
C ASP A 348 -5.02 -8.71 -7.01
N GLY A 349 -4.38 -9.59 -7.76
CA GLY A 349 -3.52 -9.28 -8.88
C GLY A 349 -4.10 -9.79 -10.19
N LEU A 350 -3.68 -9.23 -11.31
CA LEU A 350 -3.98 -9.81 -12.62
C LEU A 350 -2.83 -9.60 -13.60
N ILE A 351 -2.46 -10.67 -14.29
CA ILE A 351 -1.56 -10.61 -15.44
C ILE A 351 -2.39 -10.71 -16.72
N LEU A 352 -2.18 -9.76 -17.63
CA LEU A 352 -2.87 -9.70 -18.90
C LEU A 352 -1.85 -9.64 -20.05
N LEU A 353 -2.05 -10.47 -21.07
CA LEU A 353 -1.17 -10.60 -22.22
C LEU A 353 -1.54 -9.58 -23.29
N ARG A 354 -0.55 -8.97 -23.93
CA ARG A 354 -0.79 -8.05 -25.05
C ARG A 354 -1.33 -8.84 -26.24
N ALA A 355 -2.50 -8.43 -26.76
CA ALA A 355 -3.10 -9.09 -27.91
C ALA A 355 -2.16 -9.00 -29.13
N GLY A 356 -1.74 -10.16 -29.66
CA GLY A 356 -0.84 -10.22 -30.82
C GLY A 356 0.66 -10.15 -30.51
N ALA A 357 1.09 -10.27 -29.24
CA ALA A 357 2.50 -10.52 -28.94
C ALA A 357 2.91 -11.84 -29.60
N ILE A 358 3.77 -11.73 -30.61
CA ILE A 358 4.36 -12.87 -31.32
C ILE A 358 5.14 -13.67 -30.28
N SER A 359 4.78 -14.94 -30.09
CA SER A 359 5.61 -15.90 -29.37
C SER A 359 7.03 -15.80 -29.93
N LYS A 360 7.99 -15.25 -29.18
CA LYS A 360 9.40 -15.35 -29.54
C LYS A 360 9.73 -16.84 -29.47
N VAL A 361 9.68 -17.53 -30.61
CA VAL A 361 10.09 -18.92 -30.72
C VAL A 361 11.60 -18.94 -30.52
N TYR A 362 12.04 -19.32 -29.33
CA TYR A 362 13.45 -19.67 -29.11
C TYR A 362 13.70 -21.02 -29.76
N LEU A 363 14.12 -21.00 -31.03
CA LEU A 363 14.62 -22.20 -31.70
C LEU A 363 16.01 -22.54 -31.11
N PRO A 364 16.21 -23.72 -30.49
CA PRO A 364 17.54 -24.14 -30.11
C PRO A 364 18.39 -24.34 -31.36
N LEU A 365 19.36 -23.46 -31.57
CA LEU A 365 20.35 -23.58 -32.62
C LEU A 365 21.34 -24.68 -32.23
N ILE A 366 21.08 -25.91 -32.68
CA ILE A 366 22.09 -26.97 -32.66
C ILE A 366 23.06 -26.70 -33.81
N LEU A 367 24.16 -26.00 -33.53
CA LEU A 367 25.31 -25.97 -34.41
C LEU A 367 25.98 -27.34 -34.35
N LYS A 368 25.78 -28.16 -35.41
CA LYS A 368 26.66 -29.31 -35.66
C LYS A 368 27.99 -28.76 -36.16
N SER A 369 29.04 -29.03 -35.39
CA SER A 369 30.45 -28.80 -35.71
C SER A 369 30.92 -29.67 -36.88
#